data_AF-X1EM83-F1
#
_entry.id   AF-X1EM83-F1
#
_cell.length_a   1.000
_cell.length_b   1.000
_cell.length_c   1.000
_cell.angle_alpha   90.00
_cell.angle_beta   90.00
_cell.angle_gamma   90.00
#
_symmetry.space_group_name_H-M   'P 1'
#
loop_
_entity.id
_entity.type
_entity.pdbx_description
1 polymer ?
#
loop_
_entity_poly.entity_id
_entity_poly.type
_entity_poly.pdbx_seq_one_letter_code
_entity_poly.pdbx_strand_id
1 'polypeptide(L)'
;DGILTAEDVSGLDLLATGLVVLSACETGLGEIRTGEGVFGLRRAFVLAGAKTLVMSLWKVPDQETQELMEDFYRRVLQGKSRADALREAQLAIRTNHPDPLYWGAFICQGDPSPLSGVKVRENRILQAARTDEVDAPARADELRRRGEKLSESGEHEAALDYFDSGLQLQPDDLNLLDLRASVLLQLGRDQEALGTIDYVLENDLAAGRSLGYMYAAKGHALTGMGENKDALYYYRKSLDIVTDESKIWYMQGYALHELRKHEAALDSLKQAQGIEDNEDTRLVISYCYMSMEEYSKAEQEFRGMLERGSSNPFVYHGLGLILIQLEEMDEGCQWLQRSLDSA
;
A
#
# COMPACT_ATOMS: atom_id res chain seq x y z
N ASP A 1 39.44 11.88 -21.96
CA ASP A 1 38.65 10.91 -22.74
C ASP A 1 37.14 11.09 -22.56
N GLY A 2 36.65 11.76 -21.51
CA GLY A 2 35.25 12.20 -21.41
C GLY A 2 34.26 11.05 -21.19
N ILE A 3 34.79 9.89 -20.78
CA ILE A 3 34.03 8.69 -20.43
C ILE A 3 33.79 8.75 -18.92
N LEU A 4 32.53 8.65 -18.51
CA LEU A 4 32.14 8.54 -17.10
C LEU A 4 32.02 7.06 -16.74
N THR A 5 32.86 6.58 -15.81
CA THR A 5 32.85 5.18 -15.38
C THR A 5 32.00 4.97 -14.11
N ALA A 6 31.66 3.72 -13.81
CA ALA A 6 30.98 3.37 -12.56
C ALA A 6 31.84 3.68 -11.32
N GLU A 7 33.18 3.57 -11.44
CA GLU A 7 34.12 3.93 -10.38
C GLU A 7 34.07 5.44 -10.09
N ASP A 8 34.10 6.26 -11.15
CA ASP A 8 34.00 7.73 -11.03
C ASP A 8 32.71 8.15 -10.31
N VAL A 9 31.58 7.53 -10.68
CA VAL A 9 30.28 7.82 -10.08
C VAL A 9 30.22 7.36 -8.63
N SER A 10 30.82 6.21 -8.29
CA SER A 10 30.77 5.68 -6.92
C SER A 10 31.48 6.56 -5.89
N GLY A 11 32.38 7.44 -6.32
CA GLY A 11 33.05 8.43 -5.48
C GLY A 11 32.29 9.75 -5.30
N LEU A 12 31.12 9.91 -5.94
CA LEU A 12 30.30 11.12 -5.81
C LEU A 12 29.44 11.08 -4.54
N ASP A 13 29.22 12.25 -3.93
CA ASP A 13 28.18 12.44 -2.90
C ASP A 13 26.91 12.99 -3.56
N LEU A 14 25.94 12.12 -3.77
CA LEU A 14 24.64 12.40 -4.36
C LEU A 14 23.50 12.30 -3.34
N LEU A 15 23.77 12.25 -2.03
CA LEU A 15 22.74 12.06 -0.99
C LEU A 15 21.64 13.14 -1.01
N ALA A 16 21.98 14.36 -1.43
CA ALA A 16 21.03 15.46 -1.62
C ALA A 16 20.39 15.51 -3.04
N THR A 17 20.75 14.58 -3.92
CA THR A 17 20.29 14.55 -5.31
C THR A 17 18.98 13.79 -5.42
N GLY A 18 17.89 14.54 -5.60
CA GLY A 18 16.56 13.96 -5.75
C GLY A 18 16.34 13.19 -7.05
N LEU A 19 16.97 13.60 -8.15
CA LEU A 19 16.75 13.00 -9.46
C LEU A 19 18.00 13.08 -10.33
N VAL A 20 18.37 11.96 -10.93
CA VAL A 20 19.39 11.84 -11.98
C VAL A 20 18.73 11.30 -13.23
N VAL A 21 18.99 11.92 -14.39
CA VAL A 21 18.48 11.46 -15.70
C VAL A 21 19.66 11.02 -16.57
N LEU A 22 19.59 9.79 -17.07
CA LEU A 22 20.62 9.18 -17.92
C LEU A 22 20.07 9.02 -19.34
N SER A 23 20.38 9.99 -20.20
CA SER A 23 19.98 10.02 -21.60
C SER A 23 21.05 9.40 -22.49
N ALA A 24 21.22 8.07 -22.47
CA ALA A 24 21.92 7.28 -23.51
C ALA A 24 22.14 5.81 -23.09
N CYS A 25 21.21 5.21 -22.35
CA CYS A 25 21.43 3.85 -21.87
C CYS A 25 21.04 2.83 -22.96
N GLU A 26 21.96 2.56 -23.90
CA GLU A 26 22.15 1.20 -24.44
C GLU A 26 22.66 0.23 -23.33
N THR A 27 23.04 0.80 -22.17
CA THR A 27 23.71 0.17 -21.03
C THR A 27 22.84 -0.77 -20.18
N GLY A 28 21.66 -1.17 -20.68
CA GLY A 28 20.91 -2.32 -20.18
C GLY A 28 21.35 -3.64 -20.84
N LEU A 29 22.10 -3.59 -21.95
CA LEU A 29 22.44 -4.73 -22.80
C LEU A 29 23.93 -4.72 -23.25
N GLY A 30 24.86 -5.16 -22.39
CA GLY A 30 26.26 -5.54 -22.78
C GLY A 30 27.28 -4.39 -22.87
N GLU A 31 28.59 -4.52 -22.64
CA GLU A 31 29.51 -5.66 -22.48
C GLU A 31 30.34 -5.50 -21.19
N ILE A 32 30.55 -6.59 -20.45
CA ILE A 32 31.48 -6.62 -19.30
C ILE A 32 32.90 -6.48 -19.84
N ARG A 33 33.47 -5.28 -19.78
CA ARG A 33 34.92 -5.12 -19.99
C ARG A 33 35.65 -5.67 -18.77
N THR A 34 36.53 -6.62 -19.03
CA THR A 34 37.25 -7.39 -18.02
C THR A 34 38.12 -6.45 -17.18
N GLY A 35 37.68 -6.16 -15.95
CA GLY A 35 38.43 -5.32 -15.00
C GLY A 35 37.57 -4.40 -14.11
N GLU A 36 36.35 -4.04 -14.54
CA GLU A 36 35.50 -3.07 -13.81
C GLU A 36 34.58 -3.68 -12.74
N GLY A 37 34.72 -4.97 -12.45
CA GLY A 37 33.84 -5.66 -11.51
C GLY A 37 32.37 -5.69 -11.96
N VAL A 38 31.51 -6.32 -11.17
CA VAL A 38 30.11 -6.61 -11.51
C VAL A 38 29.18 -5.38 -11.30
N PHE A 39 29.74 -4.17 -11.28
CA PHE A 39 29.04 -2.96 -10.83
C PHE A 39 28.62 -2.08 -12.02
N GLY A 40 27.44 -2.33 -12.59
CA GLY A 40 26.90 -1.48 -13.66
C GLY A 40 26.64 -0.03 -13.23
N LEU A 41 26.71 0.91 -14.19
CA LEU A 41 26.59 2.38 -13.98
C LEU A 41 25.35 2.78 -13.17
N ARG A 42 24.21 2.13 -13.41
CA ARG A 42 22.98 2.28 -12.61
C ARG A 42 23.22 2.11 -11.11
N ARG A 43 23.94 1.05 -10.73
CA ARG A 43 24.21 0.74 -9.31
C ARG A 43 25.16 1.77 -8.70
N ALA A 44 26.09 2.31 -9.48
CA ALA A 44 27.01 3.34 -9.01
C ALA A 44 26.26 4.62 -8.59
N PHE A 45 25.28 5.10 -9.38
CA PHE A 45 24.47 6.27 -9.02
C PHE A 45 23.63 6.05 -7.76
N VAL A 46 23.08 4.84 -7.58
CA VAL A 46 22.35 4.48 -6.36
C VAL A 46 23.29 4.48 -5.15
N LEU A 47 24.48 3.86 -5.27
CA LEU A 47 25.47 3.82 -4.19
C LEU A 47 26.02 5.20 -3.82
N ALA A 48 26.14 6.09 -4.81
CA ALA A 48 26.51 7.49 -4.60
C ALA A 48 25.42 8.31 -3.87
N GLY A 49 24.19 7.79 -3.75
CA GLY A 49 23.12 8.40 -2.96
C GLY A 49 21.99 9.07 -3.75
N ALA A 50 21.95 8.92 -5.08
CA ALA A 50 20.86 9.47 -5.88
C ALA A 50 19.52 8.81 -5.51
N LYS A 51 18.52 9.62 -5.15
CA LYS A 51 17.21 9.12 -4.69
C LYS A 51 16.38 8.49 -5.79
N THR A 52 16.47 9.03 -7.01
CA THR A 52 15.71 8.55 -8.17
C THR A 52 16.55 8.65 -9.44
N LEU A 53 16.45 7.62 -10.27
CA LEU A 53 17.07 7.54 -11.59
C LEU A 53 15.98 7.45 -12.65
N VAL A 54 16.05 8.29 -13.68
CA VAL A 54 15.30 8.12 -14.93
C VAL A 54 16.28 7.76 -16.04
N MET A 55 16.04 6.67 -16.76
CA MET A 55 16.94 6.20 -17.81
C MET A 55 16.18 5.52 -18.94
N SER A 56 16.73 5.57 -20.15
CA SER A 56 16.21 4.82 -21.30
C SER A 56 16.73 3.37 -21.30
N LEU A 57 15.94 2.41 -21.76
CA LEU A 57 16.36 1.01 -21.93
C LEU A 57 16.92 0.72 -23.32
N TRP A 58 16.54 1.55 -24.29
CA TRP A 58 17.02 1.54 -25.67
C TRP A 58 17.11 2.97 -26.19
N LYS A 59 17.70 3.13 -27.39
CA LYS A 59 17.80 4.43 -28.04
C LYS A 59 16.44 4.86 -28.60
N VAL A 60 15.97 6.02 -28.15
CA VAL A 60 14.82 6.74 -28.70
C VAL A 60 15.36 7.88 -29.58
N PRO A 61 14.71 8.27 -30.70
CA PRO A 61 15.20 9.39 -31.48
C PRO A 61 15.18 10.70 -30.67
N ASP A 62 16.07 11.62 -31.03
CA ASP A 62 16.40 12.78 -30.18
C ASP A 62 15.20 13.73 -30.01
N GLN A 63 14.35 13.86 -31.04
CA GLN A 63 13.17 14.71 -31.03
C GLN A 63 12.15 14.25 -29.98
N GLU A 64 11.78 12.97 -29.99
CA GLU A 64 10.81 12.41 -29.05
C GLU A 64 11.40 12.33 -27.63
N THR A 65 12.72 12.08 -27.53
CA THR A 65 13.43 12.17 -26.23
C THR A 65 13.35 13.57 -25.65
N GLN A 66 13.57 14.59 -26.46
CA GLN A 66 13.48 16.00 -26.03
C GLN A 66 12.04 16.34 -25.60
N GLU A 67 11.05 16.02 -26.43
CA GLU A 67 9.64 16.29 -26.12
C GLU A 67 9.18 15.61 -24.83
N LEU A 68 9.54 14.33 -24.66
CA LEU A 68 9.25 13.57 -23.45
C LEU A 68 9.90 14.19 -22.22
N MET A 69 11.19 14.55 -22.31
CA MET A 69 11.93 15.12 -21.18
C MET A 69 11.47 16.53 -20.82
N GLU A 70 11.15 17.37 -21.80
CA GLU A 70 10.58 18.69 -21.56
C GLU A 70 9.24 18.60 -20.82
N ASP A 71 8.35 17.69 -21.25
CA ASP A 71 7.06 17.51 -20.59
C ASP A 71 7.20 16.86 -19.21
N PHE A 72 8.08 15.87 -19.07
CA PHE A 72 8.44 15.26 -17.79
C PHE A 72 8.94 16.32 -16.79
N TYR A 73 9.96 17.10 -17.14
CA TYR A 73 10.47 18.14 -16.24
C TYR A 73 9.44 19.23 -15.96
N ARG A 74 8.61 19.61 -16.94
CA ARG A 74 7.51 20.56 -16.72
C ARG A 74 6.56 20.04 -15.64
N ARG A 75 6.15 18.78 -15.71
CA ARG A 75 5.25 18.15 -14.72
C ARG A 75 5.90 18.00 -13.35
N VAL A 76 7.17 17.59 -13.31
CA VAL A 76 7.96 17.54 -12.07
C VAL A 76 8.05 18.93 -11.41
N LEU A 77 8.31 19.98 -12.20
CA LEU A 77 8.36 21.37 -11.72
C LEU A 77 6.99 21.93 -11.30
N GLN A 78 5.91 21.28 -11.73
CA GLN A 78 4.53 21.56 -11.27
C GLN A 78 4.16 20.79 -10.01
N GLY A 79 5.09 20.04 -9.42
CA GLY A 79 4.88 19.30 -8.17
C GLY A 79 4.34 17.88 -8.35
N LYS A 80 4.24 17.38 -9.59
CA LYS A 80 3.88 15.96 -9.80
C LYS A 80 4.98 15.03 -9.29
N SER A 81 4.56 13.84 -8.86
CA SER A 81 5.48 12.77 -8.50
C SER A 81 6.36 12.43 -9.71
N ARG A 82 7.60 11.97 -9.46
CA ARG A 82 8.54 11.59 -10.54
C ARG A 82 7.98 10.45 -11.38
N ALA A 83 7.28 9.50 -10.75
CA ALA A 83 6.64 8.39 -11.46
C ALA A 83 5.47 8.86 -12.33
N ASP A 84 4.57 9.70 -11.80
CA ASP A 84 3.39 10.18 -12.55
C ASP A 84 3.78 11.14 -13.66
N ALA A 85 4.75 12.02 -13.40
CA ALA A 85 5.28 12.92 -14.41
C ALA A 85 5.84 12.14 -15.61
N LEU A 86 6.58 11.05 -15.35
CA LEU A 86 7.13 10.22 -16.42
C LEU A 86 6.02 9.47 -17.16
N ARG A 87 5.10 8.83 -16.43
CA ARG A 87 3.96 8.11 -17.01
C ARG A 87 3.13 9.01 -17.92
N GLU A 88 2.79 10.21 -17.46
CA GLU A 88 1.98 11.15 -18.23
C GLU A 88 2.73 11.71 -19.45
N ALA A 89 4.03 11.97 -19.34
CA ALA A 89 4.85 12.34 -20.49
C ALA A 89 4.88 11.21 -21.53
N GLN A 90 5.00 9.95 -21.10
CA GLN A 90 4.91 8.78 -21.99
C GLN A 90 3.54 8.66 -22.66
N LEU A 91 2.45 8.89 -21.92
CA LEU A 91 1.08 8.89 -22.48
C LEU A 91 0.88 10.03 -23.49
N ALA A 92 1.47 11.19 -23.26
CA ALA A 92 1.43 12.32 -24.19
C ALA A 92 2.14 11.95 -25.51
N ILE A 93 3.36 11.41 -25.45
CA ILE A 93 4.08 10.94 -26.64
C ILE A 93 3.31 9.82 -27.36
N ARG A 94 2.74 8.86 -26.61
CA ARG A 94 1.93 7.75 -27.18
C ARG A 94 0.76 8.23 -28.04
N THR A 95 0.22 9.42 -27.75
CA THR A 95 -0.91 9.98 -28.51
C THR A 95 -0.51 10.31 -29.95
N ASN A 96 0.72 10.78 -30.17
CA ASN A 96 1.26 11.12 -31.49
C ASN A 96 2.10 10.00 -32.10
N HIS A 97 2.69 9.14 -31.24
CA HIS A 97 3.55 8.01 -31.60
C HIS A 97 3.07 6.74 -30.90
N PRO A 98 2.07 6.01 -31.45
CA PRO A 98 1.48 4.84 -30.78
C PRO A 98 2.47 3.69 -30.51
N ASP A 99 3.52 3.57 -31.32
CA ASP A 99 4.54 2.54 -31.18
C ASP A 99 5.33 2.71 -29.86
N PRO A 100 5.38 1.68 -28.99
CA PRO A 100 6.15 1.71 -27.73
C PRO A 100 7.64 2.03 -27.88
N LEU A 101 8.21 1.90 -29.09
CA LEU A 101 9.58 2.30 -29.38
C LEU A 101 9.89 3.74 -28.94
N TYR A 102 8.93 4.66 -29.05
CA TYR A 102 9.13 6.10 -28.83
C TYR A 102 8.93 6.55 -27.38
N TRP A 103 8.10 5.86 -26.60
CA TRP A 103 7.73 6.28 -25.24
C TRP A 103 8.04 5.23 -24.17
N GLY A 104 8.08 3.95 -24.52
CA GLY A 104 8.27 2.84 -23.58
C GLY A 104 9.70 2.67 -23.07
N ALA A 105 10.66 3.41 -23.64
CA ALA A 105 12.07 3.23 -23.30
C ALA A 105 12.42 3.70 -21.89
N PHE A 106 11.74 4.71 -21.38
CA PHE A 106 12.13 5.37 -20.13
C PHE A 106 11.54 4.69 -18.91
N ILE A 107 12.40 4.43 -17.93
CA ILE A 107 12.00 3.90 -16.62
C ILE A 107 12.40 4.88 -15.52
N CYS A 108 11.64 4.86 -14.42
CA CYS A 108 11.94 5.59 -13.19
C CYS A 108 12.22 4.56 -12.08
N GLN A 109 13.39 4.64 -11.45
CA GLN A 109 13.83 3.73 -10.39
C GLN A 109 14.27 4.51 -9.16
N GLY A 110 13.78 4.11 -7.99
CA GLY A 110 14.05 4.79 -6.71
C GLY A 110 12.80 5.42 -6.13
N ASP A 111 12.95 6.51 -5.40
CA ASP A 111 11.85 7.22 -4.75
C ASP A 111 10.90 7.85 -5.79
N PRO A 112 9.62 7.45 -5.86
CA PRO A 112 8.68 7.95 -6.86
C PRO A 112 8.06 9.29 -6.50
N SER A 113 8.19 9.75 -5.25
CA SER A 113 7.47 10.92 -4.71
C SER A 113 7.82 12.24 -5.43
N PRO A 114 7.09 13.35 -5.22
CA PRO A 114 7.47 14.66 -5.77
C PRO A 114 8.89 15.10 -5.36
N LEU A 115 9.56 15.89 -6.21
CA LEU A 115 10.87 16.43 -5.87
C LEU A 115 10.78 17.46 -4.72
N SER A 116 11.42 17.14 -3.61
CA SER A 116 11.54 18.05 -2.45
C SER A 116 12.19 19.37 -2.86
N GLY A 117 11.54 20.51 -2.54
CA GLY A 117 12.08 21.86 -2.79
C GLY A 117 11.62 22.52 -4.10
N VAL A 118 10.81 21.84 -4.92
CA VAL A 118 10.13 22.47 -6.06
C VAL A 118 8.98 23.34 -5.54
N LYS A 119 9.21 24.66 -5.46
CA LYS A 119 8.12 25.64 -5.23
C LYS A 119 7.27 25.71 -6.49
N VAL A 120 6.07 25.15 -6.45
CA VAL A 120 5.09 25.24 -7.54
C VAL A 120 4.84 26.72 -7.85
N ARG A 121 5.32 27.19 -9.01
CA ARG A 121 4.98 28.53 -9.52
C ARG A 121 3.56 28.51 -10.02
N GLU A 122 2.62 28.86 -9.16
CA GLU A 122 1.21 29.00 -9.49
C GLU A 122 1.00 30.05 -10.59
N ASN A 123 0.48 29.61 -11.75
CA ASN A 123 -0.15 30.44 -12.77
C ASN A 123 -1.04 29.52 -13.59
N ARG A 124 -2.37 29.46 -13.38
CA ARG A 124 -3.32 30.41 -13.98
C ARG A 124 -4.72 30.37 -13.33
N ILE A 125 -4.83 29.89 -12.08
CA ILE A 125 -6.10 29.86 -11.32
C ILE A 125 -6.23 31.10 -10.39
N LEU A 126 -5.12 31.81 -10.14
CA LEU A 126 -5.05 32.91 -9.16
C LEU A 126 -5.69 34.26 -9.58
N GLN A 127 -6.42 34.35 -10.69
CA GLN A 127 -7.36 35.46 -10.89
C GLN A 127 -8.79 35.13 -10.47
N ALA A 128 -9.12 33.85 -10.26
CA ALA A 128 -10.41 33.43 -9.71
C ALA A 128 -10.34 33.19 -8.18
N ALA A 129 -9.18 32.81 -7.64
CA ALA A 129 -9.06 32.41 -6.23
C ALA A 129 -8.80 33.55 -5.23
N ARG A 130 -8.81 34.83 -5.66
CA ARG A 130 -8.73 35.96 -4.71
C ARG A 130 -9.99 36.12 -3.85
N THR A 131 -11.00 35.28 -4.07
CA THR A 131 -12.22 35.16 -3.26
C THR A 131 -12.29 33.89 -2.40
N ASP A 132 -11.33 32.95 -2.51
CA ASP A 132 -11.50 31.56 -2.01
C ASP A 132 -10.87 31.27 -0.63
N GLU A 133 -10.09 32.17 -0.02
CA GLU A 133 -9.53 31.95 1.33
C GLU A 133 -10.57 32.03 2.46
N VAL A 134 -11.75 32.60 2.19
CA VAL A 134 -12.72 32.92 3.24
C VAL A 134 -13.48 31.68 3.75
N ASP A 135 -13.55 30.59 2.96
CA ASP A 135 -14.36 29.40 3.29
C ASP A 135 -13.66 28.04 3.04
N ALA A 136 -12.31 28.01 2.99
CA ALA A 136 -11.56 26.77 2.72
C ALA A 136 -11.93 25.58 3.65
N PRO A 137 -12.13 25.76 4.98
CA PRO A 137 -12.60 24.69 5.85
C PRO A 137 -14.01 24.19 5.52
N ALA A 138 -14.94 25.09 5.18
CA ALA A 138 -16.32 24.71 4.84
C ALA A 138 -16.36 23.91 3.54
N ARG A 139 -15.49 24.25 2.58
CA ARG A 139 -15.35 23.51 1.33
C ARG A 139 -14.70 22.14 1.54
N ALA A 140 -13.68 22.05 2.40
CA ALA A 140 -13.08 20.77 2.77
C ALA A 140 -14.10 19.83 3.44
N ASP A 141 -14.94 20.36 4.33
CA ASP A 141 -16.02 19.60 4.99
C ASP A 141 -17.09 19.12 3.99
N GLU A 142 -17.45 19.92 2.98
CA GLU A 142 -18.35 19.49 1.91
C GLU A 142 -17.74 18.37 1.05
N LEU A 143 -16.44 18.48 0.70
CA LEU A 143 -15.74 17.43 -0.03
C LEU A 143 -15.67 16.14 0.80
N ARG A 144 -15.37 16.24 2.10
CA ARG A 144 -15.39 15.12 3.05
C ARG A 144 -16.73 14.39 3.03
N ARG A 145 -17.84 15.12 3.21
CA ARG A 145 -19.19 14.53 3.21
C ARG A 145 -19.54 13.81 1.92
N ARG A 146 -19.09 14.33 0.77
CA ARG A 146 -19.29 13.67 -0.53
C ARG A 146 -18.47 12.39 -0.64
N GLY A 147 -17.21 12.44 -0.23
CA GLY A 147 -16.33 11.26 -0.20
C GLY A 147 -16.88 10.17 0.72
N GLU A 148 -17.35 10.52 1.92
CA GLU A 148 -17.97 9.57 2.86
C GLU A 148 -19.16 8.85 2.21
N LYS A 149 -20.08 9.59 1.58
CA LYS A 149 -21.24 9.00 0.90
C LYS A 149 -20.86 8.05 -0.24
N LEU A 150 -19.82 8.37 -1.01
CA LEU A 150 -19.31 7.50 -2.07
C LEU A 150 -18.68 6.24 -1.48
N SER A 151 -17.92 6.38 -0.40
CA SER A 151 -17.33 5.24 0.32
C SER A 151 -18.40 4.31 0.88
N GLU A 152 -19.49 4.83 1.44
CA GLU A 152 -20.64 4.04 1.88
C GLU A 152 -21.33 3.29 0.73
N SER A 153 -21.24 3.83 -0.48
CA SER A 153 -21.80 3.23 -1.70
C SER A 153 -20.83 2.24 -2.38
N GLY A 154 -19.64 2.02 -1.80
CA GLY A 154 -18.58 1.15 -2.34
C GLY A 154 -17.74 1.79 -3.46
N GLU A 155 -17.96 3.07 -3.78
CA GLU A 155 -17.22 3.82 -4.80
C GLU A 155 -15.92 4.38 -4.22
N HIS A 156 -15.07 3.49 -3.71
CA HIS A 156 -13.88 3.81 -2.91
C HIS A 156 -12.84 4.67 -3.66
N GLU A 157 -12.57 4.41 -4.94
CA GLU A 157 -11.63 5.23 -5.73
C GLU A 157 -12.15 6.67 -5.92
N ALA A 158 -13.44 6.83 -6.21
CA ALA A 158 -14.04 8.15 -6.33
C ALA A 158 -14.04 8.89 -4.98
N ALA A 159 -14.26 8.18 -3.86
CA ALA A 159 -14.17 8.76 -2.53
C ALA A 159 -12.76 9.32 -2.24
N LEU A 160 -11.70 8.61 -2.66
CA LEU A 160 -10.32 9.09 -2.49
C LEU A 160 -10.06 10.41 -3.20
N ASP A 161 -10.57 10.60 -4.43
CA ASP A 161 -10.42 11.88 -5.15
C ASP A 161 -10.99 13.06 -4.37
N TYR A 162 -12.14 12.86 -3.70
CA TYR A 162 -12.76 13.88 -2.84
C TYR A 162 -11.94 14.14 -1.59
N PHE A 163 -11.41 13.10 -0.94
CA PHE A 163 -10.57 13.27 0.23
C PHE A 163 -9.25 13.97 -0.10
N ASP A 164 -8.58 13.59 -1.20
CA ASP A 164 -7.36 14.23 -1.69
C ASP A 164 -7.61 15.71 -2.03
N SER A 165 -8.74 16.02 -2.66
CA SER A 165 -9.15 17.40 -2.92
C SER A 165 -9.41 18.19 -1.64
N GLY A 166 -9.99 17.54 -0.62
CA GLY A 166 -10.19 18.15 0.70
C GLY A 166 -8.85 18.44 1.40
N LEU A 167 -7.91 17.51 1.34
CA LEU A 167 -6.57 17.65 1.94
C LEU A 167 -5.71 18.70 1.24
N GLN A 168 -5.94 18.99 -0.04
CA GLN A 168 -5.33 20.15 -0.69
C GLN A 168 -5.75 21.49 -0.06
N LEU A 169 -6.96 21.56 0.53
CA LEU A 169 -7.47 22.75 1.19
C LEU A 169 -7.13 22.78 2.69
N GLN A 170 -7.13 21.61 3.34
CA GLN A 170 -6.83 21.43 4.77
C GLN A 170 -5.92 20.20 4.95
N PRO A 171 -4.59 20.33 4.78
CA PRO A 171 -3.65 19.20 4.80
C PRO A 171 -3.61 18.44 6.12
N ASP A 172 -3.90 19.12 7.24
CA ASP A 172 -3.83 18.57 8.59
C ASP A 172 -5.21 18.21 9.15
N ASP A 173 -6.26 18.16 8.31
CA ASP A 173 -7.58 17.70 8.75
C ASP A 173 -7.55 16.20 9.05
N LEU A 174 -7.51 15.88 10.34
CA LEU A 174 -7.45 14.51 10.84
C LEU A 174 -8.61 13.65 10.33
N ASN A 175 -9.82 14.20 10.15
CA ASN A 175 -10.96 13.40 9.70
C ASN A 175 -10.77 12.99 8.24
N LEU A 176 -10.28 13.89 7.39
CA LEU A 176 -9.97 13.58 6.01
C LEU A 176 -8.82 12.57 5.89
N LEU A 177 -7.77 12.73 6.70
CA LEU A 177 -6.64 11.79 6.76
C LEU A 177 -7.08 10.39 7.22
N ASP A 178 -7.94 10.31 8.24
CA ASP A 178 -8.50 9.04 8.75
C ASP A 178 -9.37 8.33 7.70
N LEU A 179 -10.30 9.05 7.08
CA LEU A 179 -11.14 8.52 6.01
C LEU A 179 -10.31 8.04 4.81
N ARG A 180 -9.31 8.83 4.40
CA ARG A 180 -8.39 8.46 3.33
C ARG A 180 -7.63 7.18 3.66
N ALA A 181 -7.03 7.09 4.86
CA ALA A 181 -6.29 5.91 5.29
C ALA A 181 -7.19 4.67 5.34
N SER A 182 -8.41 4.80 5.87
CA SER A 182 -9.40 3.72 5.94
C SER A 182 -9.77 3.19 4.55
N VAL A 183 -10.06 4.08 3.59
CA VAL A 183 -10.41 3.68 2.23
C VAL A 183 -9.23 3.04 1.49
N LEU A 184 -8.01 3.56 1.68
CA LEU A 184 -6.80 2.95 1.11
C LEU A 184 -6.59 1.52 1.63
N LEU A 185 -6.82 1.28 2.92
CA LEU A 185 -6.76 -0.07 3.50
C LEU A 185 -7.83 -1.00 2.92
N GLN A 186 -9.05 -0.51 2.70
CA GLN A 186 -10.12 -1.30 2.06
C GLN A 186 -9.78 -1.68 0.61
N LEU A 187 -9.04 -0.83 -0.09
CA LEU A 187 -8.55 -1.07 -1.45
C LEU A 187 -7.27 -1.94 -1.49
N GLY A 188 -6.68 -2.28 -0.35
CA GLY A 188 -5.39 -2.98 -0.27
C GLY A 188 -4.19 -2.12 -0.74
N ARG A 189 -4.33 -0.79 -0.77
CA ARG A 189 -3.26 0.17 -1.10
C ARG A 189 -2.44 0.48 0.16
N ASP A 190 -1.92 -0.57 0.78
CA ASP A 190 -1.34 -0.53 2.13
C ASP A 190 -0.19 0.45 2.28
N GLN A 191 0.68 0.57 1.26
CA GLN A 191 1.82 1.48 1.28
C GLN A 191 1.40 2.96 1.31
N GLU A 192 0.31 3.31 0.61
CA GLU A 192 -0.23 4.68 0.58
C GLU A 192 -1.02 5.00 1.86
N ALA A 193 -1.74 4.00 2.38
CA ALA A 193 -2.38 4.11 3.70
C ALA A 193 -1.32 4.40 4.76
N LEU A 194 -0.22 3.63 4.75
CA LEU A 194 0.89 3.80 5.68
C LEU A 194 1.48 5.21 5.60
N GLY A 195 1.69 5.76 4.40
CA GLY A 195 2.16 7.13 4.24
C GLY A 195 1.23 8.18 4.85
N THR A 196 -0.09 7.97 4.76
CA THR A 196 -1.09 8.86 5.39
C THR A 196 -1.03 8.76 6.91
N ILE A 197 -0.94 7.55 7.43
CA ILE A 197 -0.91 7.28 8.87
C ILE A 197 0.39 7.79 9.48
N ASP A 198 1.51 7.61 8.79
CA ASP A 198 2.81 8.12 9.22
C ASP A 198 2.84 9.64 9.25
N TYR A 199 2.22 10.29 8.26
CA TYR A 199 2.03 11.74 8.30
C TYR A 199 1.25 12.19 9.55
N VAL A 200 0.15 11.51 9.90
CA VAL A 200 -0.64 11.81 11.11
C VAL A 200 0.19 11.64 12.38
N LEU A 201 0.97 10.56 12.48
CA LEU A 201 1.76 10.22 13.66
C LEU A 201 3.00 11.10 13.82
N GLU A 202 3.69 11.45 12.73
CA GLU A 202 4.90 12.28 12.74
C GLU A 202 4.61 13.76 13.02
N ASN A 203 3.40 14.22 12.67
CA ASN A 203 2.96 15.60 12.90
C ASN A 203 2.05 15.73 14.14
N ASP A 204 1.95 14.69 14.97
CA ASP A 204 1.18 14.68 16.22
C ASP A 204 -0.29 15.13 16.05
N LEU A 205 -0.93 14.79 14.92
CA LEU A 205 -2.29 15.24 14.59
C LEU A 205 -3.38 14.48 15.36
N ALA A 206 -3.07 13.27 15.86
CA ALA A 206 -4.00 12.41 16.58
C ALA A 206 -3.67 12.32 18.08
N ALA A 207 -4.69 12.24 18.94
CA ALA A 207 -4.54 12.12 20.38
C ALA A 207 -5.66 11.28 21.01
N GLY A 208 -5.39 10.70 22.19
CA GLY A 208 -6.37 9.85 22.87
C GLY A 208 -6.83 8.69 21.99
N ARG A 209 -8.15 8.44 21.89
CA ARG A 209 -8.68 7.32 21.10
C ARG A 209 -8.31 7.40 19.61
N SER A 210 -8.27 8.58 18.99
CA SER A 210 -7.90 8.68 17.57
C SER A 210 -6.46 8.24 17.33
N LEU A 211 -5.54 8.53 18.25
CA LEU A 211 -4.17 8.01 18.19
C LEU A 211 -4.14 6.48 18.28
N GLY A 212 -4.98 5.89 19.14
CA GLY A 212 -5.15 4.44 19.21
C GLY A 212 -5.61 3.86 17.87
N TYR A 213 -6.65 4.43 17.26
CA TYR A 213 -7.11 3.99 15.94
C TYR A 213 -6.06 4.14 14.84
N MET A 214 -5.23 5.18 14.87
CA MET A 214 -4.10 5.33 13.94
C MET A 214 -3.04 4.22 14.12
N TYR A 215 -2.75 3.83 15.36
CA TYR A 215 -1.90 2.66 15.61
C TYR A 215 -2.52 1.36 15.10
N ALA A 216 -3.83 1.15 15.29
CA ALA A 216 -4.51 -0.01 14.73
C ALA A 216 -4.48 -0.01 13.19
N ALA A 217 -4.71 1.14 12.56
CA ALA A 217 -4.63 1.30 11.11
C ALA A 217 -3.22 1.02 10.59
N LYS A 218 -2.18 1.50 11.30
CA LYS A 218 -0.78 1.19 10.96
C LYS A 218 -0.50 -0.31 11.06
N GLY A 219 -0.97 -0.96 12.13
CA GLY A 219 -0.88 -2.41 12.28
C GLY A 219 -1.58 -3.16 11.13
N HIS A 220 -2.75 -2.66 10.69
CA HIS A 220 -3.49 -3.25 9.58
C HIS A 220 -2.74 -3.13 8.25
N ALA A 221 -2.20 -1.94 7.93
CA ALA A 221 -1.36 -1.75 6.74
C ALA A 221 -0.15 -2.71 6.74
N LEU A 222 0.54 -2.82 7.87
CA LEU A 222 1.71 -3.71 8.01
C LEU A 222 1.33 -5.19 7.87
N THR A 223 0.17 -5.60 8.37
CA THR A 223 -0.35 -6.96 8.19
C THR A 223 -0.65 -7.26 6.72
N GLY A 224 -1.28 -6.32 6.00
CA GLY A 224 -1.54 -6.46 4.55
C GLY A 224 -0.26 -6.61 3.73
N MET A 225 0.83 -5.98 4.17
CA MET A 225 2.17 -6.13 3.58
C MET A 225 2.94 -7.38 4.06
N GLY A 226 2.38 -8.17 4.98
CA GLY A 226 3.03 -9.35 5.57
C GLY A 226 4.07 -9.05 6.65
N GLU A 227 4.20 -7.79 7.08
CA GLU A 227 5.11 -7.35 8.15
C GLU A 227 4.50 -7.59 9.55
N ASN A 228 4.03 -8.82 9.79
CA ASN A 228 3.25 -9.19 10.96
C ASN A 228 3.95 -8.93 12.31
N LYS A 229 5.29 -8.98 12.35
CA LYS A 229 6.04 -8.68 13.59
C LYS A 229 5.90 -7.22 14.00
N ASP A 230 5.99 -6.30 13.05
CA ASP A 230 5.89 -4.88 13.29
C ASP A 230 4.43 -4.46 13.50
N ALA A 231 3.50 -5.11 12.79
CA ALA A 231 2.08 -4.96 13.03
C ALA A 231 1.69 -5.22 14.50
N LEU A 232 2.21 -6.29 15.12
CA LEU A 232 1.94 -6.62 16.52
C LEU A 232 2.38 -5.55 17.50
N TYR A 233 3.47 -4.84 17.21
CA TYR A 233 3.92 -3.71 18.03
C TYR A 233 2.86 -2.61 18.04
N TYR A 234 2.32 -2.26 16.87
CA TYR A 234 1.31 -1.21 16.75
C TYR A 234 -0.06 -1.63 17.26
N TYR A 235 -0.47 -2.89 17.09
CA TYR A 235 -1.70 -3.38 17.74
C TYR A 235 -1.62 -3.31 19.25
N ARG A 236 -0.46 -3.63 19.85
CA ARG A 236 -0.28 -3.47 21.31
C ARG A 236 -0.39 -2.01 21.72
N LYS A 237 0.29 -1.10 21.03
CA LYS A 237 0.17 0.35 21.28
C LYS A 237 -1.27 0.84 21.17
N SER A 238 -2.01 0.33 20.20
CA SER A 238 -3.43 0.65 20.06
C SER A 238 -4.23 0.15 21.25
N LEU A 239 -4.06 -1.11 21.64
CA LEU A 239 -4.80 -1.74 22.73
C LEU A 239 -4.46 -1.13 24.11
N ASP A 240 -3.28 -0.53 24.27
CA ASP A 240 -2.93 0.25 25.47
C ASP A 240 -3.81 1.52 25.61
N ILE A 241 -4.42 1.99 24.52
CA ILE A 241 -5.27 3.20 24.47
C ILE A 241 -6.75 2.83 24.33
N VAL A 242 -7.04 1.90 23.42
CA VAL A 242 -8.38 1.49 23.01
C VAL A 242 -8.53 0.00 23.33
N THR A 243 -8.83 -0.28 24.59
CA THR A 243 -8.86 -1.65 25.14
C THR A 243 -10.12 -2.44 24.77
N ASP A 244 -11.20 -1.73 24.43
CA ASP A 244 -12.56 -2.24 24.25
C ASP A 244 -12.94 -2.51 22.78
N GLU A 245 -11.97 -2.50 21.86
CA GLU A 245 -12.22 -2.69 20.43
C GLU A 245 -11.88 -4.10 19.95
N SER A 246 -12.90 -4.93 19.84
CA SER A 246 -12.80 -6.33 19.41
C SER A 246 -12.13 -6.52 18.04
N LYS A 247 -12.26 -5.57 17.10
CA LYS A 247 -11.62 -5.66 15.78
C LYS A 247 -10.10 -5.64 15.90
N ILE A 248 -9.55 -4.89 16.84
CA ILE A 248 -8.10 -4.75 17.05
C ILE A 248 -7.55 -6.06 17.64
N TRP A 249 -8.29 -6.67 18.56
CA TRP A 249 -8.00 -8.01 19.09
C TRP A 249 -8.02 -9.09 17.99
N TYR A 250 -9.01 -9.05 17.09
CA TYR A 250 -9.05 -9.95 15.92
C TYR A 250 -7.82 -9.77 15.02
N MET A 251 -7.51 -8.53 14.63
CA MET A 251 -6.36 -8.24 13.76
C MET A 251 -5.03 -8.66 14.40
N GLN A 252 -4.87 -8.43 15.71
CA GLN A 252 -3.70 -8.92 16.45
C GLN A 252 -3.64 -10.46 16.45
N GLY A 253 -4.77 -11.12 16.68
CA GLY A 253 -4.88 -12.58 16.65
C GLY A 253 -4.52 -13.17 15.29
N TYR A 254 -4.99 -12.55 14.20
CA TYR A 254 -4.63 -12.93 12.84
C TYR A 254 -3.12 -12.78 12.59
N ALA A 255 -2.52 -11.64 12.94
CA ALA A 255 -1.07 -11.44 12.80
C ALA A 255 -0.25 -12.43 13.65
N LEU A 256 -0.74 -12.84 14.83
CA LEU A 256 -0.11 -13.90 15.64
C LEU A 256 -0.23 -15.28 14.98
N HIS A 257 -1.37 -15.59 14.36
CA HIS A 257 -1.59 -16.82 13.61
C HIS A 257 -0.60 -16.96 12.45
N GLU A 258 -0.43 -15.90 11.66
CA GLU A 258 0.53 -15.85 10.54
C GLU A 258 1.99 -16.07 11.00
N LEU A 259 2.31 -15.66 12.23
CA LEU A 259 3.61 -15.93 12.85
C LEU A 259 3.73 -17.31 13.51
N ARG A 260 2.74 -18.19 13.33
CA ARG A 260 2.58 -19.51 13.97
C ARG A 260 2.59 -19.47 15.51
N LYS A 261 2.17 -18.35 16.10
CA LYS A 261 2.03 -18.21 17.56
C LYS A 261 0.60 -18.54 17.96
N HIS A 262 0.20 -19.79 17.76
CA HIS A 262 -1.20 -20.22 17.79
C HIS A 262 -1.87 -20.04 19.16
N GLU A 263 -1.16 -20.28 20.26
CA GLU A 263 -1.71 -20.08 21.61
C GLU A 263 -1.99 -18.60 21.89
N ALA A 264 -1.02 -17.74 21.59
CA ALA A 264 -1.17 -16.29 21.75
C ALA A 264 -2.25 -15.73 20.80
N ALA A 265 -2.35 -16.27 19.59
CA ALA A 265 -3.41 -15.93 18.64
C ALA A 265 -4.78 -16.24 19.24
N LEU A 266 -4.97 -17.44 19.81
CA LEU A 266 -6.22 -17.82 20.48
C LEU A 266 -6.54 -16.91 21.67
N ASP A 267 -5.54 -16.52 22.46
CA ASP A 267 -5.76 -15.59 23.58
C ASP A 267 -6.29 -14.24 23.08
N SER A 268 -5.65 -13.66 22.05
CA SER A 268 -6.13 -12.41 21.42
C SER A 268 -7.51 -12.58 20.77
N LEU A 269 -7.76 -13.67 20.03
CA LEU A 269 -9.05 -13.92 19.36
C LEU A 269 -10.19 -14.14 20.37
N LYS A 270 -9.90 -14.72 21.54
CA LYS A 270 -10.87 -14.82 22.64
C LYS A 270 -11.18 -13.46 23.27
N GLN A 271 -10.25 -12.51 23.27
CA GLN A 271 -10.55 -11.13 23.68
C GLN A 271 -11.38 -10.38 22.64
N ALA A 272 -11.38 -10.81 21.38
CA ALA A 272 -12.29 -10.28 20.35
C ALA A 272 -13.78 -10.69 20.57
N GLN A 273 -14.11 -11.34 21.69
CA GLN A 273 -15.49 -11.65 22.07
C GLN A 273 -16.32 -10.37 22.22
N GLY A 274 -17.48 -10.32 21.56
CA GLY A 274 -18.34 -9.12 21.45
C GLY A 274 -18.65 -8.71 20.01
N ILE A 275 -17.86 -9.15 19.01
CA ILE A 275 -18.29 -9.25 17.59
C ILE A 275 -18.92 -10.63 17.40
N GLU A 276 -19.98 -10.90 18.16
CA GLU A 276 -20.52 -12.23 18.41
C GLU A 276 -20.93 -12.92 17.09
N ASP A 277 -20.33 -14.07 16.80
CA ASP A 277 -20.52 -14.88 15.57
C ASP A 277 -19.93 -14.33 14.26
N ASN A 278 -18.91 -13.48 14.31
CA ASN A 278 -18.08 -13.26 13.12
C ASN A 278 -17.39 -14.58 12.71
N GLU A 279 -17.82 -15.09 11.55
CA GLU A 279 -17.37 -16.36 10.99
C GLU A 279 -15.86 -16.36 10.70
N ASP A 280 -15.29 -15.24 10.23
CA ASP A 280 -13.85 -15.14 9.95
C ASP A 280 -13.03 -15.34 11.23
N THR A 281 -13.46 -14.77 12.35
CA THR A 281 -12.82 -14.98 13.67
C THR A 281 -12.84 -16.45 14.05
N ARG A 282 -13.99 -17.11 13.90
CA ARG A 282 -14.15 -18.54 14.21
C ARG A 282 -13.32 -19.42 13.28
N LEU A 283 -13.20 -19.03 12.01
CA LEU A 283 -12.37 -19.71 11.03
C LEU A 283 -10.89 -19.68 11.47
N VAL A 284 -10.37 -18.52 11.86
CA VAL A 284 -8.99 -18.38 12.35
C VAL A 284 -8.77 -19.16 13.65
N ILE A 285 -9.73 -19.14 14.59
CA ILE A 285 -9.68 -19.97 15.81
C ILE A 285 -9.60 -21.45 15.44
N SER A 286 -10.42 -21.90 14.50
CA SER A 286 -10.46 -23.29 14.04
C SER A 286 -9.12 -23.71 13.43
N TYR A 287 -8.52 -22.87 12.58
CA TYR A 287 -7.19 -23.11 12.02
C TYR A 287 -6.07 -23.09 13.07
N CYS A 288 -6.18 -22.28 14.12
CA CYS A 288 -5.26 -22.35 15.25
C CYS A 288 -5.35 -23.71 15.95
N TYR A 289 -6.55 -24.22 16.23
CA TYR A 289 -6.71 -25.56 16.80
C TYR A 289 -6.18 -26.66 15.88
N MET A 290 -6.45 -26.58 14.57
CA MET A 290 -5.89 -27.53 13.59
C MET A 290 -4.36 -27.52 13.60
N SER A 291 -3.74 -26.34 13.66
CA SER A 291 -2.28 -26.18 13.66
C SER A 291 -1.62 -26.71 14.93
N MET A 292 -2.38 -26.82 16.02
CA MET A 292 -1.97 -27.40 17.29
C MET A 292 -2.40 -28.87 17.45
N GLU A 293 -2.92 -29.50 16.39
CA GLU A 293 -3.43 -30.89 16.39
C GLU A 293 -4.59 -31.14 17.36
N GLU A 294 -5.28 -30.08 17.81
CA GLU A 294 -6.46 -30.12 18.67
C GLU A 294 -7.73 -30.33 17.83
N TYR A 295 -7.75 -31.42 17.06
CA TYR A 295 -8.76 -31.68 16.01
C TYR A 295 -10.19 -31.67 16.51
N SER A 296 -10.47 -32.22 17.70
CA SER A 296 -11.81 -32.23 18.28
C SER A 296 -12.34 -30.83 18.59
N LYS A 297 -11.46 -29.90 19.03
CA LYS A 297 -11.84 -28.50 19.27
C LYS A 297 -12.09 -27.77 17.96
N ALA A 298 -11.24 -28.02 16.96
CA ALA A 298 -11.41 -27.44 15.63
C ALA A 298 -12.73 -27.91 14.98
N GLU A 299 -13.03 -29.20 15.05
CA GLU A 299 -14.28 -29.77 14.55
C GLU A 299 -15.51 -29.11 15.20
N GLN A 300 -15.48 -28.94 16.53
CA GLN A 300 -16.55 -28.28 17.26
C GLN A 300 -16.82 -26.86 16.74
N GLU A 301 -15.77 -26.08 16.47
CA GLU A 301 -15.92 -24.74 15.91
C GLU A 301 -16.48 -24.76 14.48
N PHE A 302 -15.99 -25.64 13.61
CA PHE A 302 -16.51 -25.79 12.25
C PHE A 302 -17.99 -26.22 12.23
N ARG A 303 -18.35 -27.26 12.99
CA ARG A 303 -19.75 -27.70 13.10
C ARG A 303 -20.62 -26.61 13.71
N GLY A 304 -20.12 -25.87 14.70
CA GLY A 304 -20.82 -24.72 15.27
C GLY A 304 -21.10 -23.62 14.25
N MET A 305 -20.21 -23.36 13.29
CA MET A 305 -20.46 -22.41 12.19
C MET A 305 -21.55 -22.95 11.24
N LEU A 306 -21.53 -24.25 10.94
CA LEU A 306 -22.54 -24.90 10.10
C LEU A 306 -23.93 -24.90 10.73
N GLU A 307 -24.04 -25.14 12.04
CA GLU A 307 -25.29 -25.08 12.79
C GLU A 307 -25.92 -23.68 12.76
N ARG A 308 -25.08 -22.64 12.64
CA ARG A 308 -25.51 -21.24 12.47
C ARG A 308 -25.86 -20.89 11.02
N GLY A 309 -25.79 -21.85 10.10
CA GLY A 309 -26.15 -21.68 8.70
C GLY A 309 -25.02 -21.23 7.79
N SER A 310 -23.76 -21.42 8.19
CA SER A 310 -22.61 -21.11 7.33
C SER A 310 -22.70 -21.83 5.98
N SER A 311 -22.53 -21.06 4.92
CA SER A 311 -22.39 -21.55 3.54
C SER A 311 -20.98 -21.32 2.99
N ASN A 312 -20.01 -21.06 3.85
CA ASN A 312 -18.66 -20.68 3.45
C ASN A 312 -17.85 -21.93 3.00
N PRO A 313 -17.31 -21.93 1.77
CA PRO A 313 -16.51 -23.06 1.27
C PRO A 313 -15.34 -23.44 2.18
N PHE A 314 -14.73 -22.47 2.87
CA PHE A 314 -13.60 -22.70 3.78
C PHE A 314 -14.01 -23.48 5.04
N VAL A 315 -15.26 -23.31 5.51
CA VAL A 315 -15.82 -24.06 6.63
C VAL A 315 -15.98 -25.53 6.25
N TYR A 316 -16.55 -25.81 5.07
CA TYR A 316 -16.67 -27.17 4.53
C TYR A 316 -15.29 -27.82 4.30
N HIS A 317 -14.35 -27.05 3.75
CA HIS A 317 -13.00 -27.53 3.49
C HIS A 317 -12.28 -27.91 4.80
N GLY A 318 -12.30 -27.01 5.78
CA GLY A 318 -11.66 -27.23 7.08
C GLY A 318 -12.22 -28.44 7.81
N LEU A 319 -13.56 -28.59 7.84
CA LEU A 319 -14.21 -29.77 8.43
C LEU A 319 -13.82 -31.06 7.71
N GLY A 320 -13.81 -31.05 6.37
CA GLY A 320 -13.40 -32.20 5.57
C GLY A 320 -11.97 -32.65 5.85
N LEU A 321 -11.03 -31.71 5.97
CA LEU A 321 -9.63 -32.00 6.33
C LEU A 321 -9.51 -32.60 7.74
N ILE A 322 -10.27 -32.09 8.71
CA ILE A 322 -10.24 -32.61 10.09
C ILE A 322 -10.78 -34.02 10.16
N LEU A 323 -11.91 -34.31 9.51
CA LEU A 323 -12.51 -35.65 9.53
C LEU A 323 -11.59 -36.69 8.90
N ILE A 324 -10.82 -36.32 7.87
CA ILE A 324 -9.76 -37.18 7.33
C ILE A 324 -8.68 -37.45 8.40
N GLN A 325 -8.26 -36.46 9.18
CA GLN A 325 -7.31 -36.70 10.28
C GLN A 325 -7.88 -37.57 11.41
N LEU A 326 -9.20 -37.54 11.60
CA LEU A 326 -9.92 -38.37 12.57
C LEU A 326 -10.30 -39.77 12.03
N GLU A 327 -9.78 -40.16 10.86
CA GLU A 327 -10.08 -41.43 10.18
C GLU A 327 -11.53 -41.60 9.69
N GLU A 328 -12.32 -40.53 9.66
CA GLU A 328 -13.70 -40.47 9.15
C GLU A 328 -13.73 -40.12 7.64
N MET A 329 -13.08 -40.97 6.83
CA MET A 329 -12.80 -40.71 5.41
C MET A 329 -14.05 -40.39 4.56
N ASP A 330 -15.14 -41.15 4.75
CA ASP A 330 -16.34 -41.02 3.92
C ASP A 330 -17.05 -39.69 4.15
N GLU A 331 -17.20 -39.27 5.42
CA GLU A 331 -17.80 -37.97 5.75
C GLU A 331 -16.85 -36.83 5.35
N GLY A 332 -15.55 -36.99 5.59
CA GLY A 332 -14.54 -36.01 5.19
C GLY A 332 -14.57 -35.70 3.68
N CYS A 333 -14.63 -36.73 2.84
CA CYS A 333 -14.71 -36.56 1.39
C CYS A 333 -16.00 -35.88 0.94
N GLN A 334 -17.14 -36.14 1.61
CA GLN A 334 -18.41 -35.48 1.30
C GLN A 334 -18.35 -33.98 1.58
N TRP A 335 -17.73 -33.57 2.69
CA TRP A 335 -17.56 -32.15 3.00
C TRP A 335 -16.59 -31.45 2.05
N LEU A 336 -15.50 -32.10 1.66
CA LEU A 336 -14.59 -31.57 0.63
C LEU A 336 -15.30 -31.39 -0.72
N GLN A 337 -16.14 -32.34 -1.13
CA GLN A 337 -16.95 -32.21 -2.33
C GLN A 337 -17.92 -31.02 -2.21
N ARG A 338 -18.61 -30.89 -1.08
CA ARG A 338 -19.53 -29.78 -0.83
C ARG A 338 -18.83 -28.41 -0.85
N SER A 339 -17.58 -28.33 -0.39
CA SER A 339 -16.75 -27.13 -0.51
C SER A 339 -16.59 -26.70 -1.97
N LEU A 340 -16.27 -27.65 -2.86
CA LEU A 340 -16.12 -27.39 -4.29
C LEU A 340 -17.43 -27.00 -4.97
N ASP A 341 -18.55 -27.61 -4.56
CA ASP A 341 -19.87 -27.33 -5.12
C ASP A 341 -20.44 -25.96 -4.67
N SER A 342 -19.84 -25.35 -3.63
CA SER A 342 -20.27 -24.07 -3.04
C SER A 342 -19.51 -22.84 -3.55
N ALA A 343 -18.46 -23.03 -4.36
CA ALA A 343 -17.68 -21.97 -5.02
C ALA A 343 -18.24 -21.67 -6.41
#